data_AF-A0A6M2DCA2-F1
#
_entry.id   AF-A0A6M2DCA2-F1
#
_cell.length_a   1.000
_cell.length_b   1.000
_cell.length_c   1.000
_cell.angle_alpha   90.00
_cell.angle_beta   90.00
_cell.angle_gamma   90.00
#
_symmetry.space_group_name_H-M   'P 1'
#
loop_
_entity.id
_entity.type
_entity.pdbx_description
1 polymer ?
#
loop_
_entity_poly.entity_id
_entity_poly.type
_entity_poly.pdbx_seq_one_letter_code
_entity_poly.pdbx_strand_id
1 'polypeptide(L)'
;MTSASKTEKTDIQAQIFDKIGKSDNSAVKLLLSQLKDCVDFTDENGMTPLQHAAYKGNLEVAQYLIDQGADVNHSQHMCNYSALHFAALSGNADLCHCLLQAGARVGAVNNVDRTASQLAAFVNNQNCVLVLNNFVAKSTIQYLLTMQNLQTEPYIPLLVDSLQKFTSSVNLHPVYLVQCLQKYPGLLDHLALVKKTLELLSKKEMKKGGNELMALKHHYLGCIVQEAQKTIDRQNPEKKSCEVVELTAKKLLKTNKEGVPEFQENFIKECVREFPNRECAIFRQVVMTLAGQDSPAALTVLNAAINGLRIFNEEEPSCFTCGSPKPAKKCSKCRAVQYCNRECQRLHWFMHKKACTRLAQAPVAPSTPAEKNTVVDTEEITHHLQNLMS
;
A
#
# COMPACT_ATOMS: atom_id res chain seq x y z
N MET A 1 -39.53 9.98 29.31
CA MET A 1 -39.24 11.05 28.33
C MET A 1 -40.54 11.46 27.67
N THR A 2 -40.89 12.74 27.70
CA THR A 2 -42.14 13.29 27.16
C THR A 2 -42.18 13.18 25.62
N SER A 3 -43.38 13.16 25.02
CA SER A 3 -43.56 13.10 23.56
C SER A 3 -42.82 14.23 22.81
N ALA A 4 -42.79 15.43 23.40
CA ALA A 4 -42.08 16.59 22.86
C ALA A 4 -40.55 16.36 22.72
N SER A 5 -39.93 15.69 23.70
CA SER A 5 -38.49 15.39 23.67
C SER A 5 -38.12 14.36 22.60
N LYS A 6 -39.05 13.49 22.18
CA LYS A 6 -38.83 12.57 21.07
C LYS A 6 -38.92 13.30 19.72
N THR A 7 -39.91 14.17 19.55
CA THR A 7 -40.09 14.95 18.31
C THR A 7 -38.92 15.89 18.05
N GLU A 8 -38.42 16.57 19.08
CA GLU A 8 -37.26 17.45 18.99
C GLU A 8 -35.97 16.70 18.61
N LYS A 9 -35.76 15.49 19.16
CA LYS A 9 -34.63 14.63 18.78
C LYS A 9 -34.70 14.18 17.32
N THR A 10 -35.89 13.79 16.85
CA THR A 10 -36.09 13.37 15.47
C THR A 10 -35.85 14.53 14.49
N ASP A 11 -36.21 15.76 14.86
CA ASP A 11 -35.93 16.95 14.05
C ASP A 11 -34.43 17.25 13.94
N ILE A 12 -33.68 17.18 15.06
CA ILE A 12 -32.22 17.35 15.05
C ILE A 12 -31.53 16.28 14.20
N GLN A 13 -31.96 15.02 14.29
CA GLN A 13 -31.43 13.93 13.47
C GLN A 13 -31.63 14.17 11.97
N ALA A 14 -32.82 14.62 11.57
CA ALA A 14 -33.11 14.99 10.19
C ALA A 14 -32.24 16.16 9.70
N GLN A 15 -32.05 17.18 10.55
CA GLN A 15 -31.15 18.30 10.24
C GLN A 15 -29.70 17.84 10.07
N ILE A 16 -29.22 16.89 10.87
CA ILE A 16 -27.85 16.34 10.72
C ILE A 16 -27.66 15.72 9.35
N PHE A 17 -28.60 14.91 8.86
CA PHE A 17 -28.52 14.31 7.52
C PHE A 17 -28.48 15.38 6.41
N ASP A 18 -29.33 16.41 6.50
CA ASP A 18 -29.31 17.55 5.55
C ASP A 18 -27.95 18.26 5.56
N LYS A 19 -27.39 18.53 6.74
CA LYS A 19 -26.09 19.22 6.88
C LYS A 19 -24.92 18.38 6.37
N ILE A 20 -24.92 17.06 6.59
CA ILE A 20 -23.94 16.15 5.97
C ILE A 20 -24.09 16.19 4.45
N GLY A 21 -25.32 16.16 3.94
CA GLY A 21 -25.63 16.28 2.52
C GLY A 21 -25.04 17.53 1.87
N LYS A 22 -25.08 18.66 2.60
CA LYS A 22 -24.55 19.98 2.20
C LYS A 22 -23.07 20.19 2.53
N SER A 23 -22.39 19.22 3.15
CA SER A 23 -20.99 19.32 3.62
C SER A 23 -20.75 20.48 4.59
N ASP A 24 -21.74 20.83 5.42
CA ASP A 24 -21.61 21.85 6.46
C ASP A 24 -21.02 21.24 7.75
N ASN A 25 -19.70 21.01 7.73
CA ASN A 25 -19.00 20.27 8.79
C ASN A 25 -19.16 20.91 10.18
N SER A 26 -19.23 22.25 10.24
CA SER A 26 -19.38 22.99 11.49
C SER A 26 -20.77 22.78 12.09
N ALA A 27 -21.83 22.89 11.27
CA ALA A 27 -23.18 22.63 11.73
C ALA A 27 -23.38 21.17 12.14
N VAL A 28 -22.81 20.21 11.39
CA VAL A 28 -22.88 18.78 11.74
C VAL A 28 -22.28 18.54 13.13
N LYS A 29 -21.08 19.06 13.41
CA LYS A 29 -20.44 18.90 14.74
C LYS A 29 -21.25 19.55 15.85
N LEU A 30 -21.78 20.75 15.62
CA LEU A 30 -22.62 21.45 16.58
C LEU A 30 -23.89 20.64 16.91
N LEU A 31 -24.61 20.19 15.90
CA LEU A 31 -25.83 19.39 16.08
C LEU A 31 -25.55 18.04 16.75
N LEU A 32 -24.46 17.37 16.37
CA LEU A 32 -24.04 16.13 17.03
C LEU A 32 -23.68 16.36 18.50
N SER A 33 -23.05 17.49 18.86
CA SER A 33 -22.74 17.81 20.26
C SER A 33 -23.98 18.06 21.13
N GLN A 34 -25.12 18.42 20.52
CA GLN A 34 -26.40 18.57 21.21
C GLN A 34 -27.07 17.22 21.49
N LEU A 35 -26.73 16.19 20.69
CA LEU A 35 -27.15 14.82 20.94
C LEU A 35 -26.23 14.20 22.03
N LYS A 36 -26.79 14.02 23.23
CA LYS A 36 -26.12 13.26 24.32
C LYS A 36 -26.21 11.73 24.15
N ASP A 37 -26.85 11.28 23.08
CA ASP A 37 -27.17 9.87 22.82
C ASP A 37 -26.23 9.28 21.76
N CYS A 38 -26.43 7.99 21.42
CA CYS A 38 -25.70 7.28 20.38
C CYS A 38 -25.78 7.97 19.01
N VAL A 39 -24.67 7.98 18.27
CA VAL A 39 -24.55 8.58 16.92
C VAL A 39 -24.95 7.62 15.79
N ASP A 40 -25.31 6.38 16.10
CA ASP A 40 -25.70 5.33 15.12
C ASP A 40 -27.21 5.31 14.81
N PHE A 41 -27.88 6.46 14.87
CA PHE A 41 -29.25 6.58 14.39
C PHE A 41 -29.30 6.49 12.86
N THR A 42 -30.46 6.13 12.30
CA THR A 42 -30.60 5.86 10.86
C THR A 42 -31.71 6.68 10.21
N ASP A 43 -31.57 6.96 8.92
CA ASP A 43 -32.66 7.45 8.07
C ASP A 43 -33.63 6.32 7.65
N GLU A 44 -34.59 6.65 6.79
CA GLU A 44 -35.60 5.71 6.27
C GLU A 44 -35.00 4.54 5.47
N ASN A 45 -33.78 4.68 4.95
CA ASN A 45 -33.06 3.63 4.22
C ASN A 45 -32.12 2.82 5.14
N GLY A 46 -32.14 3.08 6.45
CA GLY A 46 -31.24 2.47 7.40
C GLY A 46 -29.80 3.02 7.32
N MET A 47 -29.58 4.19 6.70
CA MET A 47 -28.25 4.80 6.62
C MET A 47 -27.89 5.60 7.87
N THR A 48 -26.69 5.36 8.42
CA THR A 48 -26.16 6.15 9.55
C THR A 48 -25.52 7.46 9.09
N PRO A 49 -25.33 8.45 10.00
CA PRO A 49 -24.52 9.64 9.72
C PRO A 49 -23.13 9.30 9.18
N LEU A 50 -22.49 8.23 9.69
CA LEU A 50 -21.17 7.80 9.23
C LEU A 50 -21.21 7.29 7.79
N GLN A 51 -22.25 6.54 7.43
CA GLN A 51 -22.45 6.07 6.06
C GLN A 51 -22.74 7.22 5.08
N HIS A 52 -23.53 8.22 5.50
CA HIS A 52 -23.74 9.45 4.73
C HIS A 52 -22.45 10.25 4.53
N ALA A 53 -21.68 10.46 5.60
CA ALA A 53 -20.37 11.12 5.52
C ALA A 53 -19.42 10.36 4.59
N ALA A 54 -19.45 9.02 4.66
CA ALA A 54 -18.61 8.18 3.81
C ALA A 54 -19.03 8.22 2.34
N TYR A 55 -20.33 8.25 2.04
CA TYR A 55 -20.85 8.41 0.69
C TYR A 55 -20.44 9.75 0.07
N LYS A 56 -20.41 10.81 0.88
CA LYS A 56 -19.91 12.13 0.47
C LYS A 56 -18.37 12.22 0.41
N GLY A 57 -17.64 11.18 0.83
CA GLY A 57 -16.19 11.21 0.93
C GLY A 57 -15.68 12.23 1.95
N ASN A 58 -16.49 12.60 2.95
CA ASN A 58 -16.17 13.63 3.93
C ASN A 58 -15.39 13.04 5.11
N LEU A 59 -14.06 13.03 4.98
CA LEU A 59 -13.16 12.50 6.00
C LEU A 59 -13.30 13.19 7.36
N GLU A 60 -13.51 14.52 7.37
CA GLU A 60 -13.56 15.29 8.61
C GLU A 60 -14.78 14.90 9.47
N VAL A 61 -15.96 14.82 8.86
CA VAL A 61 -17.18 14.41 9.56
C VAL A 61 -17.13 12.94 9.95
N ALA A 62 -16.61 12.07 9.06
CA ALA A 62 -16.47 10.66 9.35
C ALA A 62 -15.53 10.42 10.55
N GLN A 63 -14.38 11.08 10.60
CA GLN A 63 -13.45 10.99 11.74
C GLN A 63 -14.12 11.48 13.03
N TYR A 64 -14.84 12.61 12.98
CA TYR A 64 -15.55 13.11 14.14
C TYR A 64 -16.59 12.10 14.67
N LEU A 65 -17.36 11.47 13.79
CA LEU A 65 -18.35 10.45 14.17
C LEU A 65 -17.69 9.21 14.78
N ILE A 66 -16.56 8.75 14.23
CA ILE A 66 -15.77 7.65 14.79
C ILE A 66 -15.26 8.02 16.19
N ASP A 67 -14.77 9.25 16.37
CA ASP A 67 -14.29 9.74 17.67
C ASP A 67 -15.43 9.85 18.71
N GLN A 68 -16.67 10.05 18.25
CA GLN A 68 -17.88 9.98 19.09
C GLN A 68 -18.41 8.54 19.31
N GLY A 69 -17.71 7.53 18.80
CA GLY A 69 -18.03 6.12 19.04
C GLY A 69 -18.99 5.48 18.05
N ALA A 70 -19.14 6.03 16.83
CA ALA A 70 -19.95 5.42 15.78
C ALA A 70 -19.50 3.99 15.44
N ASP A 71 -20.45 3.08 15.27
CA ASP A 71 -20.17 1.72 14.80
C ASP A 71 -19.81 1.72 13.31
N VAL A 72 -18.51 1.59 13.03
CA VAL A 72 -17.96 1.52 11.66
C VAL A 72 -18.47 0.32 10.85
N ASN A 73 -19.00 -0.71 11.52
CA ASN A 73 -19.52 -1.93 10.91
C ASN A 73 -21.06 -1.99 10.92
N HIS A 74 -21.76 -0.89 11.23
CA HIS A 74 -23.22 -0.85 11.24
C HIS A 74 -23.80 -1.32 9.91
N SER A 75 -24.83 -2.17 9.97
CA SER A 75 -25.29 -2.97 8.83
C SER A 75 -26.83 -2.97 8.66
N GLN A 76 -27.50 -1.88 9.03
CA GLN A 76 -28.97 -1.75 8.88
C GLN A 76 -29.41 -1.14 7.55
N HIS A 77 -28.47 -0.72 6.70
CA HIS A 77 -28.79 -0.22 5.36
C HIS A 77 -29.55 -1.30 4.55
N MET A 78 -30.57 -0.91 3.79
CA MET A 78 -31.43 -1.83 3.03
C MET A 78 -30.67 -2.82 2.13
N CYS A 79 -29.51 -2.41 1.60
CA CYS A 79 -28.66 -3.26 0.76
C CYS A 79 -27.39 -3.79 1.47
N ASN A 80 -27.33 -3.70 2.80
CA ASN A 80 -26.18 -4.09 3.62
C ASN A 80 -24.86 -3.40 3.22
N TYR A 81 -24.93 -2.11 2.88
CA TYR A 81 -23.72 -1.32 2.64
C TYR A 81 -23.20 -0.84 3.99
N SER A 82 -21.90 -1.01 4.21
CA SER A 82 -21.18 -0.42 5.34
C SER A 82 -20.57 0.92 4.96
N ALA A 83 -20.09 1.69 5.95
CA ALA A 83 -19.36 2.93 5.71
C ALA A 83 -18.15 2.72 4.77
N LEU A 84 -17.47 1.57 4.87
CA LEU A 84 -16.33 1.25 4.01
C LEU A 84 -16.71 1.07 2.54
N HIS A 85 -17.90 0.50 2.25
CA HIS A 85 -18.40 0.40 0.87
C HIS A 85 -18.66 1.78 0.27
N PHE A 86 -19.28 2.68 1.03
CA PHE A 86 -19.55 4.04 0.58
C PHE A 86 -18.27 4.86 0.41
N ALA A 87 -17.31 4.74 1.33
CA ALA A 87 -15.99 5.36 1.20
C ALA A 87 -15.27 4.92 -0.09
N ALA A 88 -15.31 3.62 -0.39
CA ALA A 88 -14.74 3.04 -1.60
C ALA A 88 -15.39 3.57 -2.88
N LEU A 89 -16.72 3.77 -2.89
CA LEU A 89 -17.46 4.38 -3.99
C LEU A 89 -17.16 5.87 -4.16
N SER A 90 -16.95 6.60 -3.06
CA SER A 90 -16.62 8.03 -3.09
C SER A 90 -15.24 8.33 -3.69
N GLY A 91 -14.34 7.34 -3.71
CA GLY A 91 -12.96 7.48 -4.18
C GLY A 91 -11.99 8.07 -3.16
N ASN A 92 -12.46 8.36 -1.93
CA ASN A 92 -11.63 8.85 -0.87
C ASN A 92 -10.84 7.72 -0.18
N ALA A 93 -9.59 7.53 -0.61
CA ALA A 93 -8.69 6.50 -0.09
C ALA A 93 -8.26 6.74 1.37
N ASP A 94 -8.12 8.01 1.78
CA ASP A 94 -7.77 8.38 3.16
C ASP A 94 -8.92 8.05 4.12
N LEU A 95 -10.16 8.25 3.68
CA LEU A 95 -11.35 7.81 4.41
C LEU A 95 -11.45 6.29 4.50
N CYS A 96 -11.15 5.56 3.42
CA CYS A 96 -11.07 4.10 3.48
C CYS A 96 -10.04 3.66 4.53
N HIS A 97 -8.87 4.30 4.55
CA HIS A 97 -7.83 4.01 5.53
C HIS A 97 -8.28 4.33 6.96
N CYS A 98 -8.91 5.49 7.19
CA CYS A 98 -9.48 5.89 8.48
C CYS A 98 -10.46 4.83 9.02
N LEU A 99 -11.43 4.41 8.21
CA LEU A 99 -12.41 3.39 8.58
C LEU A 99 -11.76 2.04 8.90
N LEU A 100 -10.75 1.62 8.13
CA LEU A 100 -10.00 0.40 8.37
C LEU A 100 -9.22 0.45 9.70
N GLN A 101 -8.60 1.59 10.02
CA GLN A 101 -7.92 1.79 11.30
C GLN A 101 -8.89 1.76 12.49
N ALA A 102 -10.13 2.22 12.27
CA ALA A 102 -11.21 2.14 13.24
C ALA A 102 -11.87 0.74 13.33
N GLY A 103 -11.38 -0.25 12.58
CA GLY A 103 -11.84 -1.65 12.68
C GLY A 103 -12.93 -2.06 11.68
N ALA A 104 -13.10 -1.31 10.59
CA ALA A 104 -14.00 -1.72 9.51
C ALA A 104 -13.56 -3.07 8.90
N ARG A 105 -14.52 -3.96 8.66
CA ARG A 105 -14.27 -5.28 8.07
C ARG A 105 -14.00 -5.18 6.57
N VAL A 106 -12.73 -5.30 6.17
CA VAL A 106 -12.29 -5.22 4.75
C VAL A 106 -12.99 -6.25 3.84
N GLY A 107 -13.30 -7.43 4.36
CA GLY A 107 -13.96 -8.52 3.63
C GLY A 107 -15.49 -8.57 3.80
N ALA A 108 -16.11 -7.54 4.39
CA ALA A 108 -17.57 -7.48 4.42
C ALA A 108 -18.11 -7.35 3.00
N VAL A 109 -19.26 -7.99 2.75
CA VAL A 109 -19.97 -7.94 1.48
C VAL A 109 -21.36 -7.36 1.67
N ASN A 110 -21.85 -6.65 0.66
CA ASN A 110 -23.23 -6.18 0.59
C ASN A 110 -24.18 -7.29 0.06
N ASN A 111 -25.46 -6.96 -0.16
CA ASN A 111 -26.46 -7.93 -0.63
C ASN A 111 -26.23 -8.51 -2.04
N VAL A 112 -25.24 -8.00 -2.78
CA VAL A 112 -24.85 -8.51 -4.10
C VAL A 112 -23.45 -9.15 -4.07
N ASP A 113 -23.02 -9.60 -2.89
CA ASP A 113 -21.74 -10.28 -2.63
C ASP A 113 -20.51 -9.47 -3.07
N ARG A 114 -20.60 -8.14 -3.02
CA ARG A 114 -19.48 -7.25 -3.38
C ARG A 114 -18.79 -6.69 -2.16
N THR A 115 -17.46 -6.79 -2.14
CA THR A 115 -16.62 -6.11 -1.15
C THR A 115 -16.42 -4.64 -1.52
N ALA A 116 -16.03 -3.83 -0.54
CA ALA A 116 -15.65 -2.43 -0.77
C ALA A 116 -14.58 -2.29 -1.88
N SER A 117 -13.58 -3.18 -1.94
CA SER A 117 -12.55 -3.10 -2.98
C SER A 117 -13.09 -3.39 -4.38
N GLN A 118 -14.05 -4.31 -4.51
CA GLN A 118 -14.67 -4.60 -5.80
C GLN A 118 -15.53 -3.44 -6.29
N LEU A 119 -16.24 -2.77 -5.38
CA LEU A 119 -16.99 -1.55 -5.70
C LEU A 119 -16.06 -0.41 -6.12
N ALA A 120 -14.95 -0.18 -5.41
CA ALA A 120 -13.94 0.80 -5.80
C ALA A 120 -13.39 0.51 -7.21
N ALA A 121 -13.08 -0.75 -7.51
CA ALA A 121 -12.60 -1.15 -8.84
C ALA A 121 -13.65 -0.88 -9.94
N PHE A 122 -14.92 -1.18 -9.68
CA PHE A 122 -16.03 -0.96 -10.62
C PHE A 122 -16.16 0.50 -11.05
N VAL A 123 -15.93 1.45 -10.13
CA VAL A 123 -15.96 2.90 -10.42
C VAL A 123 -14.57 3.50 -10.72
N ASN A 124 -13.55 2.66 -10.93
CA ASN A 124 -12.16 3.05 -11.21
C ASN A 124 -11.47 3.88 -10.10
N ASN A 125 -11.85 3.68 -8.83
CA ASN A 125 -11.19 4.29 -7.67
C ASN A 125 -9.95 3.49 -7.25
N GLN A 126 -8.91 3.49 -8.09
CA GLN A 126 -7.71 2.66 -7.93
C GLN A 126 -7.00 2.86 -6.59
N ASN A 127 -6.88 4.10 -6.08
CA ASN A 127 -6.22 4.35 -4.80
C ASN A 127 -6.97 3.69 -3.63
N CYS A 128 -8.31 3.63 -3.68
CA CYS A 128 -9.10 2.90 -2.70
C CYS A 128 -8.84 1.40 -2.79
N VAL A 129 -8.81 0.83 -4.00
CA VAL A 129 -8.45 -0.59 -4.22
C VAL A 129 -7.08 -0.91 -3.62
N LEU A 130 -6.09 -0.06 -3.86
CA LEU A 130 -4.73 -0.24 -3.33
C LEU A 130 -4.71 -0.20 -1.79
N VAL A 131 -5.39 0.76 -1.17
CA VAL A 131 -5.50 0.85 0.29
C VAL A 131 -6.20 -0.37 0.88
N LEU A 132 -7.34 -0.78 0.30
CA LEU A 132 -8.16 -1.89 0.79
C LEU A 132 -7.41 -3.23 0.68
N ASN A 133 -6.81 -3.52 -0.48
CA ASN A 133 -6.14 -4.80 -0.72
C ASN A 133 -4.81 -4.94 0.02
N ASN A 134 -4.13 -3.83 0.31
CA ASN A 134 -2.85 -3.84 1.03
C ASN A 134 -3.01 -3.66 2.56
N PHE A 135 -4.23 -3.51 3.07
CA PHE A 135 -4.44 -3.25 4.49
C PHE A 135 -4.11 -4.47 5.35
N VAL A 136 -3.28 -4.26 6.38
CA VAL A 136 -3.00 -5.24 7.42
C VAL A 136 -3.47 -4.69 8.76
N ALA A 137 -4.35 -5.43 9.44
CA ALA A 137 -4.89 -5.00 10.71
C ALA A 137 -3.81 -4.98 11.79
N LYS A 138 -3.78 -3.90 12.60
CA LYS A 138 -2.86 -3.73 13.74
C LYS A 138 -2.91 -4.91 14.70
N SER A 139 -4.11 -5.45 14.95
CA SER A 139 -4.33 -6.62 15.80
C SER A 139 -3.61 -7.88 15.30
N THR A 140 -3.49 -8.06 13.98
CA THR A 140 -2.73 -9.20 13.41
C THR A 140 -1.25 -9.06 13.69
N ILE A 141 -0.68 -7.88 13.49
CA ILE A 141 0.73 -7.60 13.78
C ILE A 141 1.02 -7.79 15.28
N GLN A 142 0.18 -7.21 16.13
CA GLN A 142 0.27 -7.33 17.59
C GLN A 142 0.27 -8.81 18.02
N TYR A 143 -0.66 -9.60 17.51
CA TYR A 143 -0.75 -11.03 17.82
C TYR A 143 0.54 -11.77 17.43
N LEU A 144 1.05 -11.56 16.21
CA LEU A 144 2.24 -12.25 15.73
C LEU A 144 3.52 -11.85 16.47
N LEU A 145 3.66 -10.58 16.86
CA LEU A 145 4.78 -10.14 17.69
C LEU A 145 4.70 -10.72 19.11
N THR A 146 3.51 -10.76 19.70
CA THR A 146 3.29 -11.33 21.04
C THR A 146 3.60 -12.83 21.07
N MET A 147 3.18 -13.57 20.05
CA MET A 147 3.49 -15.02 19.92
C MET A 147 4.98 -15.31 19.78
N GLN A 148 5.77 -14.35 19.30
CA GLN A 148 7.21 -14.52 19.14
C GLN A 148 8.00 -14.24 20.43
N ASN A 149 7.41 -13.52 21.39
CA ASN A 149 8.05 -13.08 22.64
C ASN A 149 7.21 -13.50 23.86
N LEU A 150 7.25 -14.79 24.24
CA LEU A 150 6.63 -15.31 25.47
C LEU A 150 7.19 -14.58 26.70
N GLN A 151 6.49 -13.50 27.10
CA GLN A 151 6.63 -12.66 28.29
C GLN A 151 8.07 -12.29 28.70
N THR A 152 8.53 -11.05 28.43
CA THR A 152 9.44 -10.33 29.37
C THR A 152 9.88 -8.89 29.01
N GLU A 153 9.31 -8.16 28.03
CA GLU A 153 9.68 -6.72 27.88
C GLU A 153 8.49 -5.78 27.61
N PRO A 154 8.48 -4.56 28.20
CA PRO A 154 7.42 -3.54 28.07
C PRO A 154 7.49 -2.74 26.76
N TYR A 155 7.83 -3.39 25.65
CA TYR A 155 8.01 -2.82 24.32
C TYR A 155 7.00 -3.60 23.43
N ILE A 156 6.19 -3.09 22.49
CA ILE A 156 6.55 -2.13 21.46
C ILE A 156 5.31 -1.55 20.70
N PRO A 157 4.41 -0.75 21.31
CA PRO A 157 3.28 -0.16 20.57
C PRO A 157 3.70 0.59 19.29
N LEU A 158 4.85 1.28 19.36
CA LEU A 158 5.45 2.02 18.23
C LEU A 158 5.93 1.13 17.08
N LEU A 159 6.45 -0.08 17.36
CA LEU A 159 6.88 -1.01 16.31
C LEU A 159 5.67 -1.64 15.64
N VAL A 160 4.60 -1.89 16.39
CA VAL A 160 3.35 -2.41 15.82
C VAL A 160 2.81 -1.44 14.78
N ASP A 161 2.75 -0.14 15.11
CA ASP A 161 2.34 0.91 14.16
C ASP A 161 3.31 1.05 12.98
N SER A 162 4.61 1.02 13.25
CA SER A 162 5.65 1.13 12.22
C SER A 162 5.64 -0.06 11.26
N LEU A 163 5.47 -1.26 11.78
CA LEU A 163 5.40 -2.50 11.00
C LEU A 163 4.10 -2.58 10.23
N GLN A 164 2.96 -2.18 10.81
CA GLN A 164 1.69 -2.09 10.08
C GLN A 164 1.84 -1.17 8.85
N LYS A 165 2.39 0.03 9.04
CA LYS A 165 2.64 0.99 7.94
C LYS A 165 3.58 0.41 6.88
N PHE A 166 4.62 -0.32 7.29
CA PHE A 166 5.53 -0.99 6.38
C PHE A 166 4.84 -2.10 5.58
N THR A 167 4.08 -2.98 6.24
CA THR A 167 3.35 -4.08 5.61
C THR A 167 2.25 -3.60 4.67
N SER A 168 1.61 -2.47 4.99
CA SER A 168 0.56 -1.87 4.17
C SER A 168 1.07 -0.93 3.09
N SER A 169 2.39 -0.78 2.93
CA SER A 169 2.95 0.02 1.84
C SER A 169 2.50 -0.49 0.48
N VAL A 170 1.99 0.42 -0.36
CA VAL A 170 1.66 0.15 -1.76
C VAL A 170 2.88 0.33 -2.66
N ASN A 171 3.80 1.21 -2.29
CA ASN A 171 5.04 1.41 -3.05
C ASN A 171 6.02 0.28 -2.74
N LEU A 172 6.26 -0.56 -3.75
CA LEU A 172 7.15 -1.72 -3.67
C LEU A 172 8.57 -1.43 -4.17
N HIS A 173 8.90 -0.18 -4.51
CA HIS A 173 10.24 0.15 -4.97
C HIS A 173 11.27 -0.17 -3.86
N PRO A 174 12.32 -0.96 -4.14
CA PRO A 174 13.27 -1.43 -3.11
C PRO A 174 13.86 -0.30 -2.27
N VAL A 175 14.28 0.81 -2.91
CA VAL A 175 14.83 1.98 -2.22
C VAL A 175 13.80 2.65 -1.30
N TYR A 176 12.53 2.73 -1.70
CA TYR A 176 11.47 3.28 -0.84
C TYR A 176 11.30 2.42 0.42
N LEU A 177 11.26 1.10 0.25
CA LEU A 177 11.09 0.17 1.37
C LEU A 177 12.29 0.21 2.32
N VAL A 178 13.51 0.28 1.80
CA VAL A 178 14.73 0.47 2.61
C VAL A 178 14.70 1.80 3.37
N GLN A 179 14.25 2.89 2.75
CA GLN A 179 14.05 4.17 3.44
C GLN A 179 12.98 4.08 4.55
N CYS A 180 11.94 3.26 4.36
CA CYS A 180 10.91 3.05 5.39
C CYS A 180 11.48 2.42 6.66
N LEU A 181 12.49 1.54 6.56
CA LEU A 181 13.15 0.93 7.72
C LEU A 181 13.77 1.98 8.65
N GLN A 182 14.32 3.06 8.09
CA GLN A 182 14.85 4.19 8.87
C GLN A 182 13.75 5.17 9.29
N LYS A 183 12.77 5.39 8.43
CA LYS A 183 11.71 6.38 8.65
C LYS A 183 10.75 5.98 9.78
N TYR A 184 10.44 4.70 9.89
CA TYR A 184 9.48 4.21 10.87
C TYR A 184 10.18 3.71 12.15
N PRO A 185 9.89 4.30 13.32
CA PRO A 185 10.59 4.01 14.57
C PRO A 185 10.64 2.51 14.91
N GLY A 186 11.83 2.05 15.32
CA GLY A 186 12.04 0.69 15.82
C GLY A 186 12.23 -0.39 14.75
N LEU A 187 11.92 -0.15 13.46
CA LEU A 187 12.12 -1.18 12.42
C LEU A 187 13.59 -1.54 12.24
N LEU A 188 14.46 -0.53 12.10
CA LEU A 188 15.89 -0.74 11.89
C LEU A 188 16.59 -1.36 13.10
N ASP A 189 16.09 -1.11 14.31
CA ASP A 189 16.66 -1.64 15.55
C ASP A 189 16.28 -3.12 15.78
N HIS A 190 15.22 -3.61 15.11
CA HIS A 190 14.65 -4.95 15.32
C HIS A 190 14.48 -5.75 14.01
N LEU A 191 15.40 -5.61 13.05
CA LEU A 191 15.27 -6.22 11.71
C LEU A 191 15.02 -7.74 11.75
N ALA A 192 15.67 -8.48 12.66
CA ALA A 192 15.47 -9.92 12.79
C ALA A 192 14.02 -10.28 13.18
N LEU A 193 13.46 -9.56 14.16
CA LEU A 193 12.07 -9.72 14.60
C LEU A 193 11.09 -9.30 13.52
N VAL A 194 11.36 -8.18 12.83
CA VAL A 194 10.56 -7.69 11.71
C VAL A 194 10.52 -8.73 10.59
N LYS A 195 11.68 -9.27 10.18
CA LYS A 195 11.78 -10.30 9.15
C LYS A 195 10.97 -11.54 9.51
N LYS A 196 11.15 -12.07 10.72
CA LYS A 196 10.42 -13.25 11.20
C LYS A 196 8.91 -13.02 11.22
N THR A 197 8.47 -11.82 11.59
CA THR A 197 7.05 -11.45 11.56
C THR A 197 6.49 -11.41 10.14
N LEU A 198 7.25 -10.90 9.16
CA LEU A 198 6.88 -10.91 7.75
C LEU A 198 6.79 -12.34 7.17
N GLU A 199 7.70 -13.23 7.56
CA GLU A 199 7.64 -14.65 7.19
C GLU A 199 6.36 -15.33 7.75
N LEU A 200 6.00 -15.01 9.01
CA LEU A 200 4.77 -15.53 9.61
C LEU A 200 3.51 -14.95 8.95
N LEU A 201 3.51 -13.67 8.57
CA LEU A 201 2.43 -13.06 7.79
C LEU A 201 2.27 -13.78 6.45
N SER A 202 3.36 -13.98 5.71
CA SER A 202 3.35 -14.71 4.44
C SER A 202 2.73 -16.11 4.61
N LYS A 203 3.16 -16.86 5.63
CA LYS A 203 2.61 -18.20 5.93
C LYS A 203 1.13 -18.15 6.32
N LYS A 204 0.70 -17.10 7.05
CA LYS A 204 -0.70 -16.93 7.49
C LYS A 204 -1.62 -16.66 6.31
N GLU A 205 -1.23 -15.82 5.36
CA GLU A 205 -2.01 -15.51 4.16
C GLU A 205 -2.30 -16.77 3.31
N MET A 206 -1.34 -17.71 3.26
CA MET A 206 -1.53 -18.98 2.56
C MET A 206 -2.48 -19.95 3.25
N LYS A 207 -2.58 -19.91 4.59
CA LYS A 207 -3.45 -20.81 5.37
C LYS A 207 -4.93 -20.43 5.34
N LYS A 208 -5.26 -19.18 4.99
CA LYS A 208 -6.63 -18.63 5.08
C LYS A 208 -7.17 -18.30 3.69
N GLY A 209 -7.63 -19.33 2.96
CA GLY A 209 -8.22 -19.14 1.62
C GLY A 209 -7.23 -18.76 0.52
N GLY A 210 -5.92 -18.78 0.80
CA GLY A 210 -4.86 -18.63 -0.20
C GLY A 210 -4.73 -17.22 -0.78
N ASN A 211 -4.49 -16.20 0.05
CA ASN A 211 -4.17 -14.86 -0.46
C ASN A 211 -2.72 -14.82 -0.97
N GLU A 212 -2.49 -15.42 -2.14
CA GLU A 212 -1.17 -15.63 -2.72
C GLU A 212 -0.44 -14.30 -2.96
N LEU A 213 -1.17 -13.25 -3.33
CA LEU A 213 -0.63 -11.92 -3.61
C LEU A 213 0.00 -11.30 -2.36
N MET A 214 -0.74 -11.31 -1.24
CA MET A 214 -0.21 -10.79 0.01
C MET A 214 0.87 -11.70 0.59
N ALA A 215 0.82 -13.01 0.38
CA ALA A 215 1.91 -13.89 0.76
C ALA A 215 3.22 -13.50 0.04
N LEU A 216 3.19 -13.37 -1.28
CA LEU A 216 4.33 -12.93 -2.08
C LEU A 216 4.83 -11.55 -1.65
N LYS A 217 3.92 -10.61 -1.37
CA LYS A 217 4.27 -9.29 -0.86
C LYS A 217 5.03 -9.36 0.47
N HIS A 218 4.49 -10.06 1.46
CA HIS A 218 5.12 -10.16 2.77
C HIS A 218 6.51 -10.84 2.70
N HIS A 219 6.65 -11.87 1.85
CA HIS A 219 7.95 -12.47 1.55
C HIS A 219 8.93 -11.46 0.96
N TYR A 220 8.52 -10.71 -0.06
CA TYR A 220 9.36 -9.68 -0.68
C TYR A 220 9.81 -8.58 0.32
N LEU A 221 8.89 -8.12 1.18
CA LEU A 221 9.24 -7.21 2.27
C LEU A 221 10.28 -7.82 3.23
N GLY A 222 10.17 -9.12 3.52
CA GLY A 222 11.15 -9.87 4.30
C GLY A 222 12.53 -9.92 3.63
N CYS A 223 12.59 -10.10 2.32
CA CYS A 223 13.84 -10.04 1.55
C CYS A 223 14.50 -8.65 1.62
N ILE A 224 13.72 -7.57 1.57
CA ILE A 224 14.24 -6.19 1.74
C ILE A 224 14.88 -6.02 3.12
N VAL A 225 14.18 -6.45 4.18
CA VAL A 225 14.69 -6.40 5.55
C VAL A 225 15.97 -7.22 5.69
N GLN A 226 16.01 -8.41 5.06
CA GLN A 226 17.18 -9.28 5.05
C GLN A 226 18.37 -8.65 4.31
N GLU A 227 18.16 -7.92 3.23
CA GLU A 227 19.24 -7.22 2.50
C GLU A 227 19.81 -6.04 3.31
N ALA A 228 18.96 -5.33 4.05
CA ALA A 228 19.41 -4.33 5.00
C ALA A 228 20.24 -4.97 6.13
N GLN A 229 19.78 -6.10 6.69
CA GLN A 229 20.53 -6.86 7.71
C GLN A 229 21.89 -7.35 7.19
N LYS A 230 21.94 -7.94 5.99
CA LYS A 230 23.20 -8.34 5.33
C LYS A 230 24.18 -7.17 5.17
N THR A 231 23.66 -5.95 4.98
CA THR A 231 24.47 -4.74 4.87
C THR A 231 25.03 -4.28 6.23
N ILE A 232 24.32 -4.56 7.34
CA ILE A 232 24.82 -4.35 8.71
C ILE A 232 25.91 -5.36 9.03
N ASP A 233 25.67 -6.64 8.77
CA ASP A 233 26.58 -7.73 9.12
C ASP A 233 27.95 -7.62 8.42
N ARG A 234 27.98 -6.96 7.25
CA ARG A 234 29.20 -6.69 6.47
C ARG A 234 29.94 -5.41 6.91
N GLN A 235 29.35 -4.58 7.75
CA GLN A 235 29.98 -3.36 8.26
C GLN A 235 30.74 -3.63 9.56
N ASN A 236 31.82 -2.87 9.78
CA ASN A 236 32.49 -2.86 11.08
C ASN A 236 31.52 -2.37 12.16
N PRO A 237 31.58 -2.92 13.40
CA PRO A 237 30.70 -2.54 14.51
C PRO A 237 30.69 -1.05 14.87
N GLU A 238 31.70 -0.29 14.44
CA GLU A 238 31.87 1.14 14.72
C GLU A 238 30.99 2.07 13.85
N LYS A 239 30.30 1.56 12.82
CA LYS A 239 29.46 2.38 11.93
C LYS A 239 28.02 2.54 12.42
N LYS A 240 27.48 3.75 12.28
CA LYS A 240 26.10 4.08 12.70
C LYS A 240 25.06 3.41 11.80
N SER A 241 23.96 2.94 12.39
CA SER A 241 22.81 2.32 11.70
C SER A 241 22.23 3.17 10.55
N CYS A 242 22.29 4.50 10.65
CA CYS A 242 21.86 5.44 9.62
C CYS A 242 22.62 5.29 8.27
N GLU A 243 23.86 4.81 8.27
CA GLU A 243 24.63 4.63 7.03
C GLU A 243 24.15 3.43 6.21
N VAL A 244 23.56 2.44 6.87
CA VAL A 244 23.10 1.18 6.26
C VAL A 244 22.09 1.45 5.16
N VAL A 245 21.06 2.26 5.47
CA VAL A 245 19.99 2.60 4.53
C VAL A 245 20.55 3.31 3.29
N GLU A 246 21.49 4.24 3.48
CA GLU A 246 22.14 4.93 2.37
C GLU A 246 22.99 3.96 1.52
N LEU A 247 23.76 3.07 2.16
CA LEU A 247 24.60 2.09 1.46
C LEU A 247 23.75 1.09 0.66
N THR A 248 22.71 0.52 1.26
CA THR A 248 21.78 -0.40 0.58
C THR A 248 21.03 0.33 -0.54
N ALA A 249 20.54 1.55 -0.31
CA ALA A 249 19.88 2.35 -1.36
C ALA A 249 20.82 2.63 -2.54
N LYS A 250 22.06 3.06 -2.29
CA LYS A 250 23.05 3.30 -3.36
C LYS A 250 23.38 2.03 -4.14
N LYS A 251 23.45 0.87 -3.47
CA LYS A 251 23.62 -0.44 -4.12
C LYS A 251 22.47 -0.75 -5.08
N LEU A 252 21.23 -0.49 -4.67
CA LEU A 252 20.00 -0.68 -5.47
C LEU A 252 19.84 0.34 -6.62
N LEU A 253 20.47 1.52 -6.51
CA LEU A 253 20.41 2.59 -7.52
C LEU A 253 21.54 2.54 -8.54
N LYS A 254 22.56 1.71 -8.32
CA LYS A 254 23.71 1.65 -9.21
C LYS A 254 23.30 1.04 -10.56
N THR A 255 23.53 1.79 -11.64
CA THR A 255 23.23 1.35 -13.00
C THR A 255 24.49 0.94 -13.77
N ASN A 256 24.32 0.08 -14.75
CA ASN A 256 25.32 -0.22 -15.76
C ASN A 256 25.46 0.95 -16.77
N LYS A 257 26.22 0.75 -17.86
CA LYS A 257 26.45 1.78 -18.90
C LYS A 257 25.17 2.16 -19.67
N GLU A 258 24.22 1.23 -19.76
CA GLU A 258 22.93 1.37 -20.44
C GLU A 258 21.87 2.04 -19.54
N GLY A 259 22.17 2.25 -18.25
CA GLY A 259 21.23 2.85 -17.31
C GLY A 259 20.33 1.85 -16.59
N VAL A 260 20.58 0.55 -16.75
CA VAL A 260 19.81 -0.52 -16.10
C VAL A 260 20.35 -0.77 -14.68
N PRO A 261 19.49 -0.79 -13.63
CA PRO A 261 19.88 -1.10 -12.27
C PRO A 261 20.03 -2.61 -12.05
N GLU A 262 21.07 -3.21 -12.61
CA GLU A 262 21.31 -4.67 -12.65
C GLU A 262 21.21 -5.37 -11.29
N PHE A 263 21.78 -4.78 -10.23
CA PHE A 263 21.67 -5.36 -8.88
C PHE A 263 20.21 -5.39 -8.40
N GLN A 264 19.43 -4.35 -8.69
CA GLN A 264 18.02 -4.28 -8.31
C GLN A 264 17.21 -5.34 -9.05
N GLU A 265 17.44 -5.49 -10.35
CA GLU A 265 16.79 -6.47 -11.20
C GLU A 265 17.04 -7.89 -10.71
N ASN A 266 18.31 -8.24 -10.47
CA ASN A 266 18.70 -9.55 -9.97
C ASN A 266 18.19 -9.82 -8.56
N PHE A 267 18.23 -8.81 -7.69
CA PHE A 267 17.71 -8.91 -6.34
C PHE A 267 16.20 -9.25 -6.34
N ILE A 268 15.39 -8.58 -7.15
CA ILE A 268 13.95 -8.86 -7.22
C ILE A 268 13.69 -10.26 -7.77
N LYS A 269 14.41 -10.66 -8.84
CA LYS A 269 14.31 -12.02 -9.40
C LYS A 269 14.67 -13.10 -8.38
N GLU A 270 15.71 -12.87 -7.57
CA GLU A 270 16.10 -13.76 -6.48
C GLU A 270 15.02 -13.82 -5.39
N CYS A 271 14.43 -12.68 -5.00
CA CYS A 271 13.31 -12.67 -4.05
C CYS A 271 12.14 -13.53 -4.52
N VAL A 272 11.77 -13.43 -5.80
CA VAL A 272 10.71 -14.26 -6.39
C VAL A 272 11.10 -15.73 -6.35
N ARG A 273 12.33 -16.09 -6.76
CA ARG A 273 12.83 -17.48 -6.76
C ARG A 273 12.84 -18.11 -5.35
N GLU A 274 13.17 -17.33 -4.33
CA GLU A 274 13.19 -17.76 -2.93
C GLU A 274 11.78 -17.84 -2.31
N PHE A 275 10.72 -17.47 -3.03
CA PHE A 275 9.37 -17.54 -2.50
C PHE A 275 8.97 -19.00 -2.15
N PRO A 276 8.57 -19.29 -0.90
CA PRO A 276 8.37 -20.67 -0.45
C PRO A 276 7.22 -21.41 -1.15
N ASN A 277 6.18 -20.69 -1.59
CA ASN A 277 4.95 -21.29 -2.10
C ASN A 277 4.97 -21.38 -3.64
N ARG A 278 5.87 -22.19 -4.18
CA ARG A 278 6.11 -22.33 -5.64
C ARG A 278 4.93 -22.89 -6.43
N GLU A 279 4.01 -23.61 -5.79
CA GLU A 279 2.84 -24.18 -6.45
C GLU A 279 1.72 -23.16 -6.73
N CYS A 280 1.83 -21.95 -6.19
CA CYS A 280 0.76 -20.96 -6.31
C CYS A 280 0.67 -20.37 -7.74
N ALA A 281 -0.51 -19.94 -8.16
CA ALA A 281 -0.73 -19.47 -9.52
C ALA A 281 0.03 -18.16 -9.78
N ILE A 282 0.05 -17.25 -8.79
CA ILE A 282 0.77 -15.98 -8.95
C ILE A 282 2.28 -16.18 -9.12
N PHE A 283 2.89 -17.11 -8.39
CA PHE A 283 4.32 -17.41 -8.53
C PHE A 283 4.63 -17.87 -9.95
N ARG A 284 3.85 -18.83 -10.45
CA ARG A 284 4.02 -19.35 -11.81
C ARG A 284 3.88 -18.24 -12.86
N GLN A 285 2.86 -17.39 -12.73
CA GLN A 285 2.65 -16.27 -13.65
C GLN A 285 3.81 -15.25 -13.62
N VAL A 286 4.29 -14.89 -12.43
CA VAL A 286 5.41 -13.94 -12.27
C VAL A 286 6.70 -14.53 -12.86
N VAL A 287 7.02 -15.78 -12.55
CA VAL A 287 8.21 -16.46 -13.06
C VAL A 287 8.18 -16.57 -14.58
N MET A 288 7.05 -16.99 -15.16
CA MET A 288 6.87 -17.05 -16.62
C MET A 288 7.11 -15.68 -17.28
N THR A 289 6.57 -14.61 -16.70
CA THR A 289 6.74 -13.25 -17.23
C THR A 289 8.19 -12.77 -17.14
N LEU A 290 8.89 -13.07 -16.04
CA LEU A 290 10.29 -12.69 -15.84
C LEU A 290 11.29 -13.51 -16.69
N ALA A 291 10.88 -14.69 -17.15
CA ALA A 291 11.70 -15.58 -17.97
C ALA A 291 11.58 -15.29 -19.48
N GLY A 292 10.62 -14.46 -19.90
CA GLY A 292 10.43 -14.11 -21.32
C GLY A 292 11.61 -13.31 -21.90
N GLN A 293 11.87 -13.50 -23.20
CA GLN A 293 12.96 -12.82 -23.93
C GLN A 293 12.84 -11.29 -23.86
N ASP A 294 11.63 -10.74 -23.97
CA ASP A 294 11.32 -9.31 -23.82
C ASP A 294 10.63 -9.01 -22.48
N SER A 295 11.14 -9.57 -21.38
CA SER A 295 10.52 -9.39 -20.06
C SER A 295 10.56 -7.93 -19.60
N PRO A 296 9.43 -7.38 -19.09
CA PRO A 296 9.44 -6.09 -18.41
C PRO A 296 10.38 -6.11 -17.19
N ALA A 297 10.84 -4.95 -16.76
CA ALA A 297 11.66 -4.82 -15.55
C ALA A 297 11.01 -5.55 -14.36
N ALA A 298 11.81 -6.25 -13.56
CA ALA A 298 11.28 -7.13 -12.51
C ALA A 298 10.39 -6.41 -11.49
N LEU A 299 10.72 -5.15 -11.18
CA LEU A 299 9.88 -4.31 -10.33
C LEU A 299 8.49 -4.07 -10.94
N THR A 300 8.40 -3.87 -12.25
CA THR A 300 7.12 -3.66 -12.96
C THR A 300 6.26 -4.91 -12.88
N VAL A 301 6.85 -6.10 -13.12
CA VAL A 301 6.14 -7.38 -13.02
C VAL A 301 5.65 -7.63 -11.60
N LEU A 302 6.52 -7.44 -10.59
CA LEU A 302 6.16 -7.62 -9.19
C LEU A 302 5.04 -6.64 -8.76
N ASN A 303 5.14 -5.38 -9.19
CA ASN A 303 4.13 -4.37 -8.87
C ASN A 303 2.78 -4.68 -9.52
N ALA A 304 2.77 -5.11 -10.79
CA ALA A 304 1.56 -5.53 -11.48
C ALA A 304 0.91 -6.76 -10.82
N ALA A 305 1.73 -7.71 -10.36
CA ALA A 305 1.25 -8.90 -9.65
C ALA A 305 0.56 -8.56 -8.33
N ILE A 306 1.18 -7.73 -7.48
CA ILE A 306 0.67 -7.44 -6.13
C ILE A 306 -0.41 -6.36 -6.13
N ASN A 307 -0.21 -5.28 -6.89
CA ASN A 307 -1.09 -4.11 -6.87
C ASN A 307 -2.10 -4.10 -8.04
N GLY A 308 -2.05 -5.08 -8.93
CA GLY A 308 -2.85 -5.14 -10.16
C GLY A 308 -2.27 -4.32 -11.31
N LEU A 309 -2.70 -4.65 -12.52
CA LEU A 309 -2.35 -3.90 -13.74
C LEU A 309 -3.06 -2.55 -13.75
N ARG A 310 -2.31 -1.46 -13.97
CA ARG A 310 -2.87 -0.12 -14.18
C ARG A 310 -3.12 0.09 -15.66
N ILE A 311 -4.32 -0.27 -16.13
CA ILE A 311 -4.66 -0.27 -17.57
C ILE A 311 -4.85 1.16 -18.13
N PHE A 312 -5.20 2.14 -17.30
CA PHE A 312 -5.64 3.48 -17.74
C PHE A 312 -4.84 4.66 -17.19
N ASN A 313 -3.66 4.44 -16.60
CA ASN A 313 -2.86 5.57 -16.15
C ASN A 313 -1.88 5.98 -17.25
N GLU A 314 -2.13 7.16 -17.84
CA GLU A 314 -1.07 8.01 -18.38
C GLU A 314 0.13 7.97 -17.43
N GLU A 315 1.37 7.92 -17.94
CA GLU A 315 2.60 7.78 -17.15
C GLU A 315 2.69 8.83 -16.04
N GLU A 316 2.12 8.50 -14.88
CA GLU A 316 2.05 9.45 -13.78
C GLU A 316 3.49 9.72 -13.34
N PRO A 317 3.91 11.00 -13.26
CA PRO A 317 5.29 11.32 -12.95
C PRO A 317 5.66 10.65 -11.61
N SER A 318 6.74 9.89 -11.61
CA SER A 318 7.25 9.19 -10.43
C SER A 318 8.66 9.62 -10.08
N CYS A 319 9.01 9.50 -8.80
CA CYS A 319 10.34 9.80 -8.31
C CYS A 319 11.34 8.77 -8.85
N PHE A 320 12.40 9.24 -9.50
CA PHE A 320 13.41 8.36 -10.08
C PHE A 320 14.16 7.48 -9.06
N THR A 321 14.20 7.91 -7.79
CA THR A 321 14.95 7.22 -6.74
C THR A 321 14.14 6.16 -6.02
N CYS A 322 12.86 6.44 -5.77
CA CYS A 322 12.04 5.64 -4.86
C CYS A 322 10.67 5.28 -5.45
N GLY A 323 10.40 5.61 -6.72
CA GLY A 323 9.13 5.30 -7.39
C GLY A 323 7.90 6.01 -6.84
N SER A 324 8.03 6.91 -5.85
CA SER A 324 6.87 7.61 -5.27
C SER A 324 6.16 8.46 -6.33
N PRO A 325 4.82 8.41 -6.43
CA PRO A 325 4.08 9.21 -7.41
C PRO A 325 4.16 10.71 -7.09
N LYS A 326 3.88 11.54 -8.10
CA LYS A 326 3.80 13.01 -8.01
C LYS A 326 5.02 13.65 -7.31
N PRO A 327 6.24 13.48 -7.86
CA PRO A 327 7.46 14.03 -7.29
C PRO A 327 7.44 15.56 -7.27
N ALA A 328 7.96 16.16 -6.20
CA ALA A 328 7.89 17.59 -5.95
C ALA A 328 8.73 18.45 -6.91
N LYS A 329 9.90 17.98 -7.36
CA LYS A 329 10.85 18.81 -8.12
C LYS A 329 11.57 18.04 -9.23
N LYS A 330 11.64 18.65 -10.42
CA LYS A 330 12.50 18.21 -11.54
C LYS A 330 13.95 18.68 -11.33
N CYS A 331 14.90 17.93 -11.86
CA CYS A 331 16.29 18.37 -11.92
C CYS A 331 16.41 19.64 -12.75
N SER A 332 17.05 20.68 -12.20
CA SER A 332 17.18 21.99 -12.85
C SER A 332 18.01 21.94 -14.13
N LYS A 333 18.94 20.98 -14.25
CA LYS A 333 19.86 20.86 -15.39
C LYS A 333 19.25 20.10 -16.56
N CYS A 334 18.83 18.85 -16.35
CA CYS A 334 18.32 18.03 -17.45
C CYS A 334 16.80 18.07 -17.62
N ARG A 335 16.04 18.46 -16.58
CA ARG A 335 14.56 18.41 -16.52
C ARG A 335 13.90 17.04 -16.79
N ALA A 336 14.69 16.02 -17.11
CA ALA A 336 14.25 14.65 -17.42
C ALA A 336 13.97 13.79 -16.18
N VAL A 337 14.72 13.98 -15.09
CA VAL A 337 14.49 13.27 -13.82
C VAL A 337 13.92 14.17 -12.75
N GLN A 338 13.18 13.57 -11.84
CA GLN A 338 12.41 14.23 -10.80
C GLN A 338 12.42 13.45 -9.49
N TYR A 339 12.31 14.19 -8.39
CA TYR A 339 12.47 13.68 -7.03
C TYR A 339 11.33 14.14 -6.13
N CYS A 340 10.85 13.25 -5.25
CA CYS A 340 9.83 13.60 -4.27
C CYS A 340 10.37 14.55 -3.19
N ASN A 341 11.66 14.49 -2.88
CA ASN A 341 12.31 15.35 -1.89
C ASN A 341 13.83 15.45 -2.12
N ARG A 342 14.49 16.29 -1.31
CA ARG A 342 15.95 16.52 -1.36
C ARG A 342 16.76 15.26 -1.04
N GLU A 343 16.23 14.38 -0.19
CA GLU A 343 16.91 13.15 0.23
C GLU A 343 17.01 12.15 -0.93
N CYS A 344 15.93 11.91 -1.66
CA CYS A 344 15.95 11.08 -2.88
C CYS A 344 16.92 11.64 -3.93
N GLN A 345 16.93 12.96 -4.12
CA GLN A 345 17.91 13.61 -5.00
C GLN A 345 19.35 13.32 -4.55
N ARG A 346 19.64 13.48 -3.26
CA ARG A 346 20.96 13.22 -2.67
C ARG A 346 21.40 11.77 -2.87
N LEU A 347 20.51 10.81 -2.59
CA LEU A 347 20.76 9.38 -2.73
C LEU A 347 21.08 8.97 -4.16
N HIS A 348 20.41 9.53 -5.16
CA HIS A 348 20.64 9.20 -6.56
C HIS A 348 21.75 10.04 -7.23
N TRP A 349 22.15 11.17 -6.63
CA TRP A 349 23.06 12.15 -7.26
C TRP A 349 24.36 11.54 -7.76
N PHE A 350 24.92 10.54 -7.07
CA PHE A 350 26.19 9.91 -7.45
C PHE A 350 26.14 9.24 -8.84
N MET A 351 24.97 8.72 -9.24
CA MET A 351 24.72 8.20 -10.59
C MET A 351 24.24 9.30 -11.52
N HIS A 352 23.25 10.08 -11.07
CA HIS A 352 22.65 11.11 -11.91
C HIS A 352 23.68 12.11 -12.43
N LYS A 353 24.63 12.57 -11.61
CA LYS A 353 25.64 13.57 -12.02
C LYS A 353 26.45 13.13 -13.24
N LYS A 354 26.65 11.82 -13.43
CA LYS A 354 27.37 11.24 -14.56
C LYS A 354 26.52 11.20 -15.84
N ALA A 355 25.21 11.05 -15.69
CA ALA A 355 24.26 10.95 -16.80
C ALA A 355 23.57 12.29 -17.14
N CYS A 356 23.56 13.25 -16.21
CA CYS A 356 22.75 14.47 -16.28
C CYS A 356 22.99 15.29 -17.56
N THR A 357 24.25 15.45 -17.96
CA THR A 357 24.60 16.19 -19.18
C THR A 357 24.04 15.52 -20.43
N ARG A 358 24.17 14.18 -20.51
CA ARG A 358 23.62 13.39 -21.64
C ARG A 358 22.10 13.48 -21.69
N LEU A 359 21.44 13.37 -20.54
CA LEU A 359 19.98 13.49 -20.43
C LEU A 359 19.47 14.89 -20.82
N ALA A 360 20.26 15.95 -20.59
CA ALA A 360 19.90 17.30 -21.00
C ALA A 360 19.98 17.51 -22.52
N GLN A 361 20.74 16.67 -23.22
CA GLN A 361 20.97 16.74 -24.67
C GLN A 361 20.08 15.77 -25.44
N ALA A 362 19.37 14.86 -24.76
CA ALA A 362 18.47 13.91 -25.41
C ALA A 362 17.30 14.66 -26.05
N PRO A 363 17.01 14.45 -27.35
CA PRO A 363 15.83 15.02 -27.98
C PRO A 363 14.57 14.53 -27.25
N VAL A 364 13.60 15.41 -27.07
CA VAL A 364 12.28 15.06 -26.54
C VAL A 364 11.60 14.19 -27.60
N ALA A 365 11.68 12.87 -27.46
CA ALA A 365 11.03 11.95 -28.39
C ALA A 365 9.51 12.04 -28.23
N PRO A 366 8.73 12.18 -29.33
CA PRO A 366 7.31 11.93 -29.29
C PRO A 366 7.05 10.43 -29.09
N SER A 367 6.06 10.13 -28.26
CA SER A 367 5.63 8.78 -27.87
C SER A 367 4.85 8.09 -28.99
N THR A 368 5.45 7.15 -29.70
CA THR A 368 4.72 6.09 -30.43
C THR A 368 5.44 4.75 -30.26
N PRO A 369 4.75 3.67 -29.85
CA PRO A 369 5.34 2.33 -29.81
C PRO A 369 5.36 1.74 -31.23
N ALA A 370 6.52 1.22 -31.64
CA ALA A 370 6.65 0.41 -32.84
C ALA A 370 6.37 -1.06 -32.48
N GLU A 371 5.30 -1.63 -33.05
CA GLU A 371 5.02 -3.06 -32.99
C GLU A 371 6.06 -3.84 -33.82
N LYS A 372 6.75 -4.80 -33.21
CA LYS A 372 7.47 -5.85 -33.93
C LYS A 372 6.94 -7.20 -33.47
N ASN A 373 6.19 -7.84 -34.36
CA ASN A 373 5.79 -9.24 -34.22
C ASN A 373 7.03 -10.13 -34.32
N THR A 374 7.35 -10.85 -33.25
CA THR A 374 8.28 -11.98 -33.26
C THR A 374 7.52 -13.21 -32.75
N VAL A 375 7.58 -14.28 -33.56
CA VAL A 375 6.93 -15.56 -33.29
C VAL A 375 7.70 -16.25 -32.15
N VAL A 376 6.97 -16.66 -31.11
CA VAL A 376 7.51 -17.25 -29.88
C VAL A 376 7.86 -18.72 -30.09
N ASP A 377 9.11 -19.11 -29.81
CA ASP A 377 9.55 -20.50 -29.81
C ASP A 377 9.28 -21.17 -28.45
N THR A 378 8.37 -22.12 -28.46
CA THR A 378 7.86 -22.84 -27.27
C THR A 378 8.85 -23.83 -26.65
N GLU A 379 9.85 -24.30 -27.41
CA GLU A 379 10.81 -25.28 -26.92
C GLU A 379 11.87 -24.66 -26.00
N GLU A 380 12.29 -23.43 -26.32
CA GLU A 380 13.27 -22.66 -25.52
C GLU A 380 12.69 -22.24 -24.15
N ILE A 381 11.39 -21.90 -24.12
CA ILE A 381 10.65 -21.57 -22.88
C ILE A 381 10.60 -22.76 -21.93
N THR A 382 10.36 -23.96 -22.47
CA THR A 382 10.22 -25.18 -21.65
C THR A 382 11.54 -25.54 -20.96
N HIS A 383 12.67 -25.38 -21.65
CA HIS A 383 14.00 -25.63 -21.09
C HIS A 383 14.38 -24.59 -20.00
N HIS A 384 13.99 -23.33 -20.17
CA HIS A 384 14.26 -22.27 -19.18
C HIS A 384 13.39 -22.38 -17.92
N LEU A 385 12.14 -22.84 -18.06
CA LEU A 385 11.26 -23.14 -16.94
C LEU A 385 11.85 -24.24 -16.03
N GLN A 386 12.47 -25.28 -16.61
CA GLN A 386 13.12 -26.34 -15.83
C GLN A 386 14.31 -25.83 -15.00
N ASN A 387 15.06 -24.85 -15.51
CA ASN A 387 16.19 -24.23 -14.80
C ASN A 387 15.77 -23.26 -13.68
N LEU A 388 14.53 -22.77 -13.70
CA LEU A 388 13.99 -21.89 -12.64
C LEU A 388 13.17 -22.64 -11.59
N MET A 389 12.71 -23.85 -11.92
CA MET A 389 11.98 -24.75 -11.03
C MET A 389 12.86 -25.72 -10.24
N SER A 390 14.10 -25.96 -10.70
CA SER A 390 15.16 -26.64 -9.94
C SER A 390 15.72 -25.72 -8.86
#